data_AF-A0A2S8FIQ9-F1
#
_entry.id   AF-A0A2S8FIQ9-F1
#
_cell.length_a   1.000
_cell.length_b   1.000
_cell.length_c   1.000
_cell.angle_alpha   90.00
_cell.angle_beta   90.00
_cell.angle_gamma   90.00
#
_symmetry.space_group_name_H-M   'P 1'
#
loop_
_entity.id
_entity.type
_entity.pdbx_description
1 polymer ?
#
loop_
_entity_poly.entity_id
_entity_poly.type
_entity_poly.pdbx_seq_one_letter_code
_entity_poly.pdbx_strand_id
1 'polypeptide(L)' 'MENLALLAMFPGWHLVVYALPLITVVSLVYGATRHERWPAILKHAWDTFVWIVGFMGVVFVVILLAGLWG' A
#
# COMPACT_ATOMS: atom_id res chain seq x y z
N MET A 1 22.85 3.74 -6.22
CA MET A 1 22.03 3.89 -7.43
C MET A 1 21.86 2.56 -8.17
N GLU A 2 22.87 1.70 -8.19
CA GLU A 2 22.82 0.36 -8.84
C GLU A 2 21.68 -0.54 -8.31
N ASN A 3 21.42 -0.56 -7.00
CA ASN A 3 20.33 -1.36 -6.39
C ASN A 3 18.92 -0.90 -6.79
N LEU A 4 18.74 0.40 -7.09
CA LEU A 4 17.46 0.95 -7.52
C LEU A 4 17.18 0.58 -8.98
N ALA A 5 18.23 0.47 -9.80
CA ALA A 5 18.12 0.01 -11.18
C ALA A 5 17.69 -1.47 -11.25
N LEU A 6 18.17 -2.31 -10.33
CA LEU A 6 17.75 -3.72 -10.24
C LEU A 6 16.26 -3.86 -9.85
N LEU A 7 15.76 -3.02 -8.94
CA LEU A 7 14.33 -2.99 -8.60
C LEU A 7 13.48 -2.44 -9.75
N ALA A 8 13.97 -1.45 -10.49
CA ALA A 8 13.28 -0.89 -11.65
C ALA A 8 13.17 -1.87 -12.84
N MET A 9 14.02 -2.89 -12.89
CA MET A 9 14.00 -3.95 -13.91
C MET A 9 12.86 -4.96 -13.69
N PHE A 10 12.26 -5.00 -12.49
CA PHE A 10 11.11 -5.85 -12.19
C PHE A 10 9.83 -5.28 -12.86
N PRO A 11 9.15 -6.04 -13.74
CA PRO A 11 7.92 -5.58 -14.39
C PRO A 11 6.90 -5.13 -13.35
N GLY A 12 6.38 -3.90 -13.47
CA GLY A 12 5.37 -3.37 -12.55
C GLY A 12 5.90 -2.67 -11.29
N TRP A 13 7.23 -2.57 -11.07
CA TRP A 13 7.80 -1.86 -9.92
C TRP A 13 7.33 -0.40 -9.80
N HIS A 14 7.22 0.29 -10.94
CA HIS A 14 6.69 1.65 -11.00
C HIS A 14 5.29 1.77 -10.37
N LEU A 15 4.44 0.76 -10.51
CA LEU A 15 3.09 0.75 -9.95
C LEU A 15 3.12 0.75 -8.42
N VAL A 16 4.05 -0.01 -7.82
CA VAL A 16 4.22 -0.07 -6.36
C VAL A 16 4.72 1.27 -5.81
N VAL A 17 5.67 1.89 -6.51
CA VAL A 17 6.19 3.21 -6.15
C VAL A 17 5.09 4.27 -6.19
N TYR A 18 4.20 4.24 -7.19
CA TYR A 18 3.05 5.16 -7.26
C TYR A 18 1.94 4.82 -6.26
N ALA A 19 1.77 3.54 -5.90
CA ALA A 19 0.73 3.13 -4.95
C ALA A 19 0.97 3.66 -3.53
N LEU A 20 2.22 3.69 -3.05
CA LEU A 20 2.52 4.15 -1.68
C LEU A 20 2.04 5.58 -1.36
N PRO A 21 2.38 6.61 -2.15
CA PRO A 21 1.88 7.96 -1.89
C PRO A 21 0.36 8.04 -2.05
N LEU A 22 -0.24 7.32 -3.00
CA LEU A 22 -1.69 7.28 -3.19
C LEU A 22 -2.41 6.70 -1.96
N ILE A 23 -1.99 5.54 -1.47
CA ILE A 23 -2.58 4.90 -0.28
C ILE A 23 -2.42 5.80 0.94
N THR A 24 -1.27 6.47 1.07
CA THR A 24 -1.02 7.43 2.16
C THR A 24 -2.03 8.59 2.12
N VAL A 25 -2.22 9.22 0.96
CA VAL A 25 -3.15 10.35 0.81
C VAL A 25 -4.60 9.91 1.06
N VAL A 26 -5.04 8.80 0.46
CA VAL A 26 -6.42 8.30 0.65
C VAL A 26 -6.70 7.96 2.11
N SER A 27 -5.74 7.32 2.79
CA SER A 27 -5.91 6.96 4.20
C SER A 27 -5.98 8.19 5.10
N LEU A 28 -5.17 9.21 4.80
CA LEU A 28 -5.22 10.49 5.53
C LEU A 28 -6.56 11.21 5.33
N VAL A 29 -7.07 11.26 4.09
CA VAL A 29 -8.39 11.85 3.77
C VAL A 29 -9.51 11.10 4.48
N TYR A 30 -9.46 9.77 4.52
CA TYR A 30 -10.43 8.96 5.27
C TYR A 30 -10.39 9.28 6.78
N GLY A 31 -9.20 9.37 7.38
CA GLY A 31 -9.06 9.76 8.79
C GLY A 31 -9.59 11.17 9.07
N ALA A 32 -9.29 12.13 8.18
CA ALA A 32 -9.65 13.54 8.32
C ALA A 32 -11.14 13.82 8.13
N THR A 33 -11.83 13.04 7.31
CA THR A 33 -13.29 13.19 7.12
C THR A 33 -14.11 12.63 8.28
N ARG A 34 -13.53 11.71 9.06
CA ARG A 34 -14.23 11.05 10.18
C ARG A 34 -13.97 11.68 11.54
N HIS A 35 -12.83 12.33 11.71
CA HIS A 35 -12.40 12.85 13.01
C HIS A 35 -11.88 14.28 12.88
N GLU A 36 -12.21 15.11 13.86
CA GLU A 36 -11.73 16.50 13.92
C GLU A 36 -10.41 16.64 14.70
N ARG A 37 -10.10 15.66 15.55
CA ARG A 37 -8.91 15.67 16.42
C ARG A 37 -7.75 14.95 15.75
N TRP A 38 -6.61 15.64 15.62
CA TRP A 38 -5.38 15.11 15.00
C TRP A 38 -4.98 13.69 15.45
N PRO A 39 -4.97 13.34 16.75
CA PRO A 39 -4.60 11.98 17.16
C PRO A 39 -5.53 10.90 16.61
N ALA A 40 -6.84 11.20 16.52
CA ALA A 40 -7.82 10.27 15.99
C ALA A 40 -7.72 10.14 14.45
N ILE A 41 -7.46 11.26 13.76
CA ILE A 41 -7.19 11.29 12.32
C ILE A 41 -6.01 10.37 11.99
N LEU A 42 -4.86 10.58 12.63
CA LEU A 42 -3.65 9.81 12.34
C LEU A 42 -3.81 8.33 12.67
N LYS A 43 -4.52 8.00 13.77
CA LYS A 43 -4.80 6.61 14.12
C LYS A 43 -5.64 5.91 13.06
N HIS A 44 -6.77 6.49 12.67
CA HIS A 44 -7.62 5.87 11.64
C HIS A 44 -6.97 5.87 10.25
N ALA A 45 -6.19 6.89 9.92
CA ALA A 45 -5.40 6.90 8.69
C ALA A 45 -4.39 5.74 8.69
N TRP A 46 -3.67 5.53 9.80
CA TRP A 46 -2.74 4.42 9.93
C TRP A 46 -3.46 3.05 9.86
N ASP A 47 -4.54 2.87 10.60
CA ASP A 47 -5.33 1.63 10.59
C ASP A 47 -5.81 1.31 9.16
N THR A 48 -6.27 2.32 8.42
CA THR A 48 -6.72 2.20 7.02
C THR A 48 -5.56 1.87 6.07
N PHE A 49 -4.43 2.55 6.23
CA PHE A 49 -3.22 2.29 5.44
C PHE A 49 -2.76 0.83 5.60
N VAL A 50 -2.65 0.37 6.85
CA VAL A 50 -2.26 -1.01 7.17
C VAL A 50 -3.26 -2.02 6.60
N TRP A 51 -4.56 -1.72 6.66
CA TRP A 51 -5.59 -2.58 6.07
C TRP A 51 -5.46 -2.71 4.55
N ILE A 52 -5.26 -1.59 3.84
CA ILE A 52 -5.11 -1.60 2.38
C ILE A 52 -3.86 -2.38 1.98
N VAL A 53 -2.71 -2.06 2.57
CA VAL A 53 -1.44 -2.73 2.26
C VAL A 53 -1.50 -4.21 2.63
N GLY A 54 -2.07 -4.54 3.80
CA GLY A 54 -2.22 -5.91 4.28
C GLY A 54 -3.13 -6.74 3.36
N PHE A 55 -4.30 -6.21 3.00
CA PHE A 55 -5.22 -6.90 2.10
C PHE A 55 -4.60 -7.11 0.71
N MET A 56 -3.99 -6.08 0.12
CA MET A 56 -3.30 -6.20 -1.16
C MET A 56 -2.13 -7.20 -1.10
N GLY A 57 -1.39 -7.24 0.00
CA GLY A 57 -0.34 -8.22 0.25
C GLY A 57 -0.87 -9.65 0.32
N VAL A 58 -1.99 -9.87 1.01
CA VAL A 58 -2.65 -11.19 1.06
C VAL A 58 -3.09 -11.63 -0.34
N VAL A 59 -3.75 -10.75 -1.10
CA VAL A 59 -4.16 -11.04 -2.49
C VAL A 59 -2.96 -11.40 -3.35
N PHE A 60 -1.86 -10.64 -3.24
CA PHE A 60 -0.61 -10.93 -3.96
C PHE A 60 -0.07 -12.32 -3.63
N VAL A 61 -0.02 -12.70 -2.35
CA VAL A 61 0.44 -14.03 -1.93
C VAL A 61 -0.46 -15.14 -2.50
N VAL A 62 -1.78 -14.96 -2.45
CA VAL A 62 -2.73 -15.95 -3.00
C VAL A 62 -2.51 -16.15 -4.50
N ILE A 63 -2.38 -15.06 -5.27
CA ILE A 63 -2.11 -15.13 -6.71
C ILE A 63 -0.77 -15.80 -6.99
N LEU A 64 0.26 -15.47 -6.23
CA LEU A 64 1.60 -16.06 -6.37
C LEU A 64 1.57 -17.57 -6.12
N LEU A 65 0.90 -18.02 -5.06
CA LEU A 65 0.74 -19.45 -4.78
C LEU A 65 -0.07 -20.17 -5.86
N ALA A 66 -1.14 -19.54 -6.37
CA ALA A 66 -1.94 -20.11 -7.45
C ALA A 66 -1.12 -20.26 -8.75
N GLY A 67 -0.28 -19.27 -9.06
CA GLY A 67 0.60 -19.29 -10.23
C GLY A 67 1.73 -20.32 -10.13
N LEU A 68 2.17 -20.68 -8.91
CA LEU A 68 3.19 -21.71 -8.68
C LEU A 68 2.64 -23.14 -8.82
N TRP A 69 1.32 -23.32 -8.78
CA TRP A 69 0.68 -24.64 -8.91
C TRP A 69 0.47 -25.06 -10.37
N GLY A 70 0.46 -24.11 -11.31
CA GLY A 70 0.32 -24.35 -12.76
C GLY A 70 1.66 -24.63 -13.44
#